data_AF-A0A559K0K3-F1
#
_entry.id   AF-A0A559K0K3-F1
#
_cell.length_a   1.000
_cell.length_b   1.000
_cell.length_c   1.000
_cell.angle_alpha   90.00
_cell.angle_beta   90.00
_cell.angle_gamma   90.00
#
_symmetry.space_group_name_H-M   'P 1'
#
loop_
_entity.id
_entity.type
_entity.pdbx_description
1 polymer ?
#
loop_
_entity_poly.entity_id
_entity_poly.type
_entity_poly.pdbx_seq_one_letter_code
_entity_poly.pdbx_strand_id
1 'polypeptide(L)' 'MSLYIYYIIFAIILIGGAIATMAIGFSAKNREGNPDYDKKTKSIFTGLSLYYAISIPLGFIALVVYIVKYVM' A
#
# COMPACT_ATOMS: atom_id res chain seq x y z
N MET A 1 -16.24 -15.50 -13.42
CA MET A 1 -15.47 -14.25 -13.68
C MET A 1 -14.04 -14.65 -13.95
N SER A 2 -13.34 -14.04 -14.92
CA SER A 2 -11.97 -14.45 -15.25
C SER A 2 -11.01 -14.23 -14.08
N LEU A 3 -10.06 -15.15 -13.84
CA LEU A 3 -9.04 -15.01 -12.80
C LEU A 3 -8.28 -13.67 -12.90
N TYR A 4 -8.08 -13.19 -14.14
CA TYR A 4 -7.44 -11.91 -14.42
C TYR A 4 -8.15 -10.71 -13.78
N ILE A 5 -9.46 -10.76 -13.59
CA ILE A 5 -10.21 -9.65 -12.95
C ILE A 5 -9.79 -9.49 -11.49
N TYR A 6 -9.59 -10.57 -10.74
CA TYR A 6 -9.20 -10.48 -9.32
C TYR A 6 -7.79 -9.88 -9.17
N TYR A 7 -6.86 -10.27 -10.05
CA TYR A 7 -5.52 -9.67 -10.09
C TYR A 7 -5.56 -8.19 -10.46
N ILE A 8 -6.38 -7.80 -11.45
CA ILE A 8 -6.53 -6.39 -11.85
C ILE A 8 -7.09 -5.55 -10.71
N ILE A 9 -8.15 -6.01 -10.04
CA ILE A 9 -8.75 -5.29 -8.90
C ILE A 9 -7.72 -5.14 -7.78
N PHE A 10 -7.00 -6.21 -7.44
CA PHE A 10 -5.98 -6.17 -6.40
C PHE A 10 -4.84 -5.22 -6.74
N ALA A 11 -4.38 -5.21 -7.99
CA ALA A 11 -3.36 -4.28 -8.46
C ALA A 11 -3.82 -2.82 -8.40
N ILE A 12 -5.08 -2.54 -8.77
CA ILE A 12 -5.66 -1.18 -8.67
C ILE A 12 -5.67 -0.71 -7.21
N ILE A 13 -6.06 -1.58 -6.28
CA ILE A 13 -6.06 -1.25 -4.85
C ILE A 13 -4.64 -0.94 -4.36
N LEU A 14 -3.64 -1.76 -4.71
CA LEU A 14 -2.25 -1.53 -4.32
C LEU A 14 -1.70 -0.21 -4.89
N ILE A 15 -1.89 0.02 -6.20
CA ILE A 15 -1.42 1.25 -6.86
C ILE A 15 -2.13 2.47 -6.29
N GLY A 16 -3.45 2.42 -6.12
CA GLY A 16 -4.24 3.50 -5.55
C GLY A 16 -3.82 3.84 -4.13
N GLY A 17 -3.60 2.82 -3.29
CA GLY A 17 -3.10 2.99 -1.93
C GLY A 17 -1.69 3.61 -1.89
N ALA A 18 -0.79 3.19 -2.78
CA ALA A 18 0.54 3.76 -2.88
C ALA A 18 0.51 5.24 -3.30
N ILE A 19 -0.29 5.57 -4.32
CA ILE A 19 -0.49 6.96 -4.79
C ILE A 19 -1.06 7.82 -3.65
N ALA A 20 -2.10 7.35 -2.97
CA ALA A 20 -2.72 8.08 -1.86
C ALA A 20 -1.72 8.32 -0.71
N THR A 21 -0.92 7.31 -0.38
CA THR A 21 0.12 7.42 0.65
C THR A 21 1.14 8.50 0.28
N MET A 22 1.66 8.46 -0.95
CA MET A 22 2.61 9.46 -1.43
C MET A 22 1.99 10.87 -1.45
N ALA A 23 0.75 10.99 -1.94
CA ALA A 23 0.04 12.27 -1.99
C ALA A 23 -0.14 12.89 -0.59
N ILE A 24 -0.48 12.09 0.42
CA ILE A 24 -0.58 12.54 1.82
C ILE A 24 0.80 12.93 2.35
N GLY A 25 1.82 12.09 2.12
CA GLY A 25 3.19 12.33 2.58
C GLY A 25 3.79 13.63 2.04
N PHE A 26 3.47 13.99 0.79
CA PHE A 26 3.93 15.23 0.15
C PHE A 26 2.98 16.43 0.30
N SER A 27 1.82 16.25 0.95
CA SER A 27 0.84 17.33 1.08
C SER A 27 1.37 18.50 1.92
N ALA A 28 0.98 19.73 1.55
CA ALA A 28 1.35 20.94 2.30
C ALA A 28 0.94 20.85 3.78
N LYS A 29 -0.25 20.29 4.04
CA LYS A 29 -0.76 20.04 5.39
C LYS A 29 0.17 19.13 6.22
N ASN A 30 0.77 18.11 5.61
CA ASN A 30 1.73 17.24 6.29
C ASN A 30 3.05 17.97 6.62
N ARG A 31 3.51 18.85 5.71
CA ARG A 31 4.72 19.67 5.91
C ARG A 31 4.52 20.78 6.94
N GLU A 32 3.35 21.41 6.98
CA GLU A 32 3.00 22.42 7.98
C GLU A 32 2.93 21.84 9.40
N GLY A 33 2.35 20.64 9.54
CA GLY A 33 2.28 19.94 10.83
C GLY A 33 3.61 19.31 11.28
N ASN A 34 4.56 19.11 10.36
CA ASN A 34 5.88 18.57 10.64
C ASN A 34 6.95 19.23 9.74
N PRO A 35 7.45 20.42 10.11
CA PRO A 35 8.40 21.19 9.30
C PRO A 35 9.73 20.48 9.03
N ASP A 36 10.10 19.52 9.88
CA ASP A 36 11.31 18.70 9.73
C ASP A 36 11.04 17.34 9.04
N TYR A 37 9.85 17.15 8.47
CA TYR A 37 9.45 15.92 7.78
C TYR A 37 10.47 15.53 6.69
N ASP A 38 10.86 16.50 5.87
CA ASP A 38 11.80 16.33 4.77
C ASP A 38 13.22 15.97 5.27
N LYS A 39 13.58 16.38 6.51
CA LYS A 39 14.86 16.01 7.14
C LYS A 39 14.86 14.61 7.75
N LYS A 40 13.68 14.06 8.05
CA LYS A 40 13.48 12.72 8.65
C LYS A 40 13.06 11.67 7.63
N THR A 41 13.17 11.97 6.34
CA THR A 41 12.78 11.11 5.21
C THR A 41 13.23 9.66 5.40
N LYS A 42 14.48 9.40 5.81
CA LYS A 42 14.98 8.04 6.03
C LYS A 42 14.21 7.26 7.10
N SER A 43 13.94 7.88 8.27
CA SER A 43 13.24 7.23 9.38
C SER A 43 11.76 6.99 9.08
N ILE A 44 11.11 7.93 8.39
CA ILE A 44 9.70 7.84 8.01
C ILE A 44 9.51 6.75 6.95
N PHE A 45 10.40 6.71 5.95
CA PHE A 45 10.38 5.66 4.94
C PHE A 45 10.62 4.28 5.55
N THR A 46 11.58 4.13 6.48
CA THR A 46 11.79 2.85 7.17
C THR A 46 10.55 2.38 7.93
N GLY A 47 9.87 3.29 8.64
CA GLY A 47 8.62 2.98 9.34
C GLY A 47 7.52 2.51 8.38
N LEU A 48 7.28 3.25 7.30
CA LEU A 48 6.29 2.86 6.28
C LEU A 48 6.65 1.53 5.62
N SER A 49 7.92 1.31 5.27
CA SER A 49 8.38 0.07 4.65
C SER A 49 8.12 -1.14 5.54
N LEU A 50 8.24 -1.03 6.86
CA LEU A 50 7.91 -2.10 7.79
C LEU A 50 6.43 -2.48 7.75
N TYR A 51 5.53 -1.49 7.72
CA TYR A 51 4.10 -1.75 7.60
C TYR A 51 3.74 -2.41 6.27
N TYR A 52 4.38 -1.99 5.17
CA TYR A 52 4.16 -2.59 3.86
C TYR A 52 4.78 -3.97 3.69
N ALA A 53 5.93 -4.22 4.31
CA ALA A 53 6.58 -5.53 4.30
C ALA A 53 5.71 -6.63 4.91
N ILE A 54 4.77 -6.28 5.80
CA ILE A 54 3.85 -7.23 6.43
C ILE A 54 2.49 -7.24 5.70
N SER A 55 1.91 -6.07 5.45
CA SER A 55 0.55 -5.98 4.91
C SER A 55 0.44 -6.45 3.45
N ILE A 56 1.45 -6.20 2.62
CA ILE A 56 1.44 -6.63 1.21
C ILE A 56 1.48 -8.16 1.10
N PRO A 57 2.41 -8.89 1.74
CA PRO A 57 2.40 -10.36 1.71
C PRO A 57 1.11 -10.97 2.25
N LEU A 58 0.58 -10.43 3.36
CA LEU A 58 -0.69 -10.90 3.92
C LEU A 58 -1.85 -10.69 2.94
N GLY A 59 -1.89 -9.56 2.25
CA GLY A 59 -2.87 -9.30 1.19
C GLY A 59 -2.76 -10.30 0.03
N PHE A 60 -1.55 -10.63 -0.41
CA PHE A 60 -1.33 -11.65 -1.43
C PHE A 60 -1.78 -13.04 -0.97
N ILE A 61 -1.44 -13.43 0.26
CA ILE A 61 -1.88 -14.70 0.84
C ILE A 61 -3.41 -14.76 0.88
N ALA A 62 -4.06 -13.69 1.34
CA ALA A 62 -5.52 -13.61 1.38
C ALA A 62 -6.15 -13.74 -0.02
N LEU A 63 -5.57 -13.10 -1.04
CA LEU A 63 -6.02 -13.22 -2.43
C LEU A 63 -5.88 -14.66 -2.94
N VAL A 64 -4.74 -15.30 -2.70
CA VAL A 64 -4.50 -16.70 -3.11
C VAL A 64 -5.49 -17.64 -2.42
N VAL A 65 -5.67 -17.51 -1.10
CA VAL A 65 -6.64 -18.33 -0.35
C VAL A 65 -8.06 -18.13 -0.87
N TYR A 66 -8.45 -16.88 -1.17
CA TYR A 66 -9.76 -16.59 -1.73
C TYR A 66 -9.96 -17.28 -3.09
N ILE A 67 -8.97 -17.15 -3.99
CA ILE A 67 -9.03 -17.76 -5.32
C ILE A 67 -9.13 -19.28 -5.21
N VAL A 68 -8.25 -19.91 -4.41
CA VAL A 68 -8.19 -21.37 -4.28
C VAL A 68 -9.44 -21.95 -3.63
N LYS A 69 -10.04 -21.25 -2.67
CA LYS A 69 -11.18 -21.79 -1.89
C LYS A 69 -12.55 -21.49 -2.50
N TYR A 70 -12.69 -20.39 -3.24
CA TYR A 70 -14.01 -19.88 -3.65
C TYR A 70 -14.14 -19.63 -5.16
N VAL A 71 -13.04 -19.63 -5.92
CA VAL A 71 -13.06 -19.31 -7.36
C VAL A 71 -12.64 -20.51 -8.22
N MET A 72 -11.65 -21.29 -7.76
CA MET A 72 -11.28 -22.60 -8.32
C MET A 72 -12.19 -23.69 -7.79
#